data_AF-A0A285CI01-F1
#
_entry.id   AF-A0A285CI01-F1
#
_cell.length_a   1.000
_cell.length_b   1.000
_cell.length_c   1.000
_cell.angle_alpha   90.00
_cell.angle_beta   90.00
_cell.angle_gamma   90.00
#
_symmetry.space_group_name_H-M   'P 1'
#
loop_
_entity.id
_entity.type
_entity.pdbx_description
1 polymer ?
#
loop_
_entity_poly.entity_id
_entity_poly.type
_entity_poly.pdbx_seq_one_letter_code
_entity_poly.pdbx_strand_id
1 'polypeptide(L)'
;MDANEITSFFDQMPEFDNHEEARSWLKGQFHDKCLFRGSDTIDGKQVYFYHLVKNPELYQHYMESFASPRPEEHEITNMQTFESYNTLVITEDGEISIES
;
A
#
# COMPACT_ATOMS: atom_id res chain seq x y z
N MET A 1 6.58 -12.28 -0.38
CA MET A 1 7.06 -11.16 -1.21
C MET A 1 8.03 -10.40 -0.36
N ASP A 2 9.31 -10.56 -0.64
CA ASP A 2 10.38 -10.01 0.18
C ASP A 2 10.79 -8.61 -0.34
N ALA A 3 11.42 -7.80 0.50
CA ALA A 3 11.78 -6.42 0.17
C ALA A 3 12.60 -6.29 -1.14
N ASN A 4 13.41 -7.31 -1.46
CA ASN A 4 14.20 -7.39 -2.69
C ASN A 4 13.37 -7.60 -3.96
N GLU A 5 12.25 -8.32 -3.86
CA GLU A 5 11.36 -8.52 -5.02
C GLU A 5 10.68 -7.21 -5.38
N ILE A 6 10.24 -6.47 -4.35
CA ILE A 6 9.58 -5.17 -4.51
C ILE A 6 10.55 -4.17 -5.15
N THR A 7 11.76 -4.00 -4.62
CA THR A 7 12.75 -3.08 -5.19
C THR A 7 13.07 -3.39 -6.65
N SER A 8 13.20 -4.67 -7.00
CA SER A 8 13.45 -5.09 -8.39
C SER A 8 12.30 -4.74 -9.35
N PHE A 9 11.05 -4.64 -8.88
CA PHE A 9 9.92 -4.16 -9.69
C PHE A 9 9.99 -2.66 -9.95
N PHE A 10 10.46 -1.89 -8.97
CA PHE A 10 10.60 -0.43 -9.11
C PHE A 10 11.75 -0.04 -10.06
N ASP A 11 12.79 -0.88 -10.20
CA ASP A 11 13.85 -0.68 -11.20
C ASP A 11 13.35 -0.74 -12.65
N GLN A 12 12.21 -1.39 -12.91
CA GLN A 12 11.59 -1.48 -14.23
C GLN A 12 10.35 -0.60 -14.37
N MET A 13 10.11 0.29 -13.41
CA MET A 13 8.95 1.17 -13.39
C MET A 13 9.07 2.21 -14.51
N PRO A 14 8.08 2.29 -15.42
CA PRO A 14 8.04 3.36 -16.40
C PRO A 14 7.72 4.69 -15.70
N GLU A 15 8.03 5.81 -16.35
CA GLU A 15 7.48 7.09 -15.95
C GLU A 15 5.99 7.14 -16.30
N PHE A 16 5.19 7.73 -15.41
CA PHE A 16 3.75 7.91 -15.57
C PHE A 16 3.45 9.39 -15.60
N ASP A 17 2.45 9.79 -16.39
CA ASP A 17 2.03 11.20 -16.45
C ASP A 17 0.94 11.52 -15.41
N ASN A 18 0.33 10.49 -14.81
CA ASN A 18 -0.75 10.65 -13.85
C ASN A 18 -0.97 9.41 -12.96
N HIS A 19 -1.75 9.64 -11.90
CA HIS A 19 -2.21 8.60 -10.98
C HIS A 19 -2.87 7.38 -11.64
N GLU A 20 -3.69 7.57 -12.68
CA GLU A 20 -4.46 6.47 -13.29
C GLU A 20 -3.56 5.47 -14.01
N GLU A 21 -2.52 5.97 -14.68
CA GLU A 21 -1.50 5.16 -15.36
C GLU A 21 -0.68 4.35 -14.35
N ALA A 22 -0.17 5.02 -13.32
CA ALA A 22 0.56 4.41 -12.21
C ALA A 22 -0.26 3.31 -11.53
N ARG A 23 -1.54 3.60 -11.23
CA ARG A 23 -2.48 2.64 -10.65
C ARG A 23 -2.74 1.46 -11.57
N SER A 24 -2.91 1.70 -12.87
CA SER A 24 -3.18 0.65 -13.85
C SER A 24 -2.00 -0.30 -13.99
N TRP A 25 -0.78 0.24 -14.01
CA TRP A 25 0.45 -0.56 -14.00
C TRP A 25 0.58 -1.39 -12.73
N LEU A 26 0.40 -0.79 -11.54
CA LEU A 26 0.43 -1.51 -10.26
C LEU A 26 -0.60 -2.65 -10.21
N LYS A 27 -1.81 -2.41 -10.74
CA LYS A 27 -2.84 -3.45 -10.84
C LYS A 27 -2.44 -4.57 -11.81
N GLY A 28 -1.76 -4.24 -12.91
CA GLY A 28 -1.22 -5.24 -13.83
C GLY A 28 -0.13 -6.12 -13.18
N GLN A 29 0.71 -5.54 -12.34
CA GLN A 29 1.77 -6.28 -11.64
C GLN A 29 1.22 -7.11 -10.46
N PHE A 30 0.42 -6.48 -9.61
CA PHE A 30 0.05 -7.02 -8.29
C PHE A 30 -1.40 -7.48 -8.17
N HIS A 31 -2.22 -7.28 -9.21
CA HIS A 31 -3.61 -7.72 -9.28
C HIS A 31 -4.40 -7.28 -8.03
N ASP A 32 -5.08 -8.21 -7.37
CA ASP A 32 -5.94 -7.95 -6.21
C ASP A 32 -5.15 -7.72 -4.90
N LYS A 33 -3.81 -7.77 -4.95
CA LYS A 33 -2.96 -7.49 -3.78
C LYS A 33 -2.74 -6.00 -3.55
N CYS A 34 -3.06 -5.14 -4.52
CA CYS A 34 -2.95 -3.70 -4.39
C CYS A 34 -4.32 -3.08 -4.09
N LEU A 35 -4.52 -2.64 -2.84
CA LEU A 35 -5.80 -2.19 -2.32
C LEU A 35 -5.79 -0.68 -2.07
N PHE A 36 -6.72 0.06 -2.68
CA PHE A 36 -6.87 1.49 -2.40
C PHE A 36 -7.37 1.73 -0.97
N ARG A 37 -6.77 2.70 -0.27
CA ARG A 37 -7.10 3.02 1.13
C ARG A 37 -7.69 4.39 1.31
N GLY A 38 -7.31 5.34 0.45
CA GLY A 38 -7.80 6.70 0.53
C GLY A 38 -6.88 7.64 -0.22
N SER A 39 -7.22 8.91 -0.15
CA SER A 39 -6.45 9.97 -0.77
C SER A 39 -6.46 11.19 0.13
N ASP A 40 -5.41 12.00 0.06
CA ASP A 40 -5.29 13.23 0.84
C ASP A 40 -4.65 14.34 -0.01
N THR A 41 -4.72 15.57 0.46
CA THR A 41 -4.04 16.71 -0.17
C THR A 41 -2.81 17.07 0.66
N ILE A 42 -1.61 16.85 0.12
CA ILE A 42 -0.34 17.21 0.75
C ILE A 42 0.31 18.31 -0.09
N ASP A 43 0.62 19.45 0.53
CA ASP A 43 1.22 20.62 -0.13
C ASP A 43 0.43 21.11 -1.37
N GLY A 44 -0.90 20.99 -1.33
CA GLY A 44 -1.78 21.37 -2.43
C GLY A 44 -1.82 20.37 -3.59
N LYS A 45 -1.11 19.24 -3.46
CA LYS A 45 -1.14 18.13 -4.42
C LYS A 45 -1.97 16.97 -3.91
N GLN A 46 -2.73 16.34 -4.80
CA GLN A 46 -3.48 15.12 -4.46
C GLN A 46 -2.51 13.93 -4.40
N VAL A 47 -2.56 13.20 -3.29
CA VAL A 47 -1.85 11.93 -3.09
C VAL A 47 -2.83 10.80 -2.81
N TYR A 48 -2.46 9.59 -3.20
CA TYR A 48 -3.30 8.40 -3.10
C TYR A 48 -2.56 7.28 -2.39
N PHE A 49 -3.21 6.67 -1.41
CA PHE A 49 -2.62 5.63 -0.56
C PHE A 49 -3.17 4.27 -0.94
N TYR A 50 -2.26 3.31 -1.09
CA TYR A 50 -2.57 1.92 -1.38
C TYR A 50 -1.85 1.00 -0.40
N HIS A 51 -2.44 -0.14 -0.10
CA HIS A 51 -1.76 -1.23 0.59
C HIS A 51 -1.41 -2.32 -0.43
N LEU A 52 -0.12 -2.62 -0.55
CA LEU A 52 0.37 -3.79 -1.26
C LEU A 52 0.50 -4.97 -0.29
N VAL A 53 -0.45 -5.89 -0.33
CA VAL A 53 -0.57 -7.02 0.59
C VAL A 53 0.50 -8.09 0.29
N LYS A 54 1.40 -8.31 1.24
CA LYS A 54 2.45 -9.35 1.21
C LYS A 54 1.91 -10.69 1.73
N ASN A 55 1.16 -10.66 2.83
CA ASN A 55 0.55 -11.82 3.47
C ASN A 55 -0.95 -11.57 3.73
N PRO A 56 -1.84 -12.13 2.90
CA PRO A 56 -3.29 -11.92 3.02
C PRO A 56 -3.89 -12.35 4.37
N GLU A 57 -3.40 -13.45 4.97
CA GLU A 57 -3.95 -13.96 6.23
C GLU A 57 -3.62 -13.01 7.39
N LEU A 58 -2.36 -12.57 7.50
CA LEU A 58 -1.95 -11.59 8.52
C LEU A 58 -2.62 -10.23 8.30
N TYR A 59 -2.77 -9.83 7.04
CA TYR A 59 -3.43 -8.57 6.67
C TYR A 59 -4.92 -8.59 7.01
N GLN A 60 -5.59 -9.73 6.80
CA GLN A 60 -7.00 -9.89 7.18
C GLN A 60 -7.15 -9.78 8.69
N HIS A 61 -6.34 -10.50 9.46
CA HIS A 61 -6.36 -10.42 10.93
C HIS A 61 -6.11 -9.00 11.44
N TYR A 62 -5.22 -8.26 10.79
CA TYR A 62 -5.02 -6.84 11.08
C TYR A 62 -6.26 -5.99 10.80
N MET A 63 -6.90 -6.17 9.64
CA MET A 63 -8.12 -5.42 9.31
C MET A 63 -9.27 -5.71 10.27
N GLU A 64 -9.41 -6.97 10.68
CA GLU A 64 -10.41 -7.41 11.65
C GLU A 64 -10.13 -6.86 13.06
N SER A 65 -8.85 -6.70 13.44
CA SER A 65 -8.51 -6.11 14.74
C SER A 65 -8.94 -4.65 14.81
N PHE A 66 -8.80 -3.85 13.74
CA PHE A 66 -9.27 -2.46 13.69
C PHE A 66 -10.79 -2.31 13.59
N ALA A 67 -11.49 -3.31 13.04
CA ALA A 67 -12.95 -3.30 12.95
C ALA A 67 -13.63 -3.67 14.28
N SER A 68 -12.87 -4.17 15.27
CA SER A 68 -13.41 -4.59 16.57
C SER A 68 -13.73 -3.38 17.46
N PRO A 69 -14.92 -3.28 18.07
CA PRO A 69 -15.39 -2.10 18.81
C PRO A 69 -14.74 -1.90 20.19
N ARG A 70 -13.60 -2.55 20.47
CA ARG A 70 -12.88 -2.48 21.76
C ARG A 70 -11.46 -1.95 21.52
N PRO A 71 -11.26 -0.63 21.62
CA PRO A 71 -9.98 0.03 21.41
C PRO A 71 -8.83 -0.47 22.29
N GLU A 72 -9.19 -1.03 23.44
CA GLU A 72 -8.30 -1.36 24.55
C GLU A 72 -7.69 -2.77 24.43
N GLU A 73 -8.28 -3.63 23.58
CA GLU A 73 -7.71 -4.93 23.17
C GLU A 73 -6.93 -4.80 21.85
N HIS A 74 -6.84 -3.58 21.27
CA HIS A 74 -5.90 -3.28 20.19
C HIS A 74 -4.49 -3.18 20.77
N GLU A 75 -3.97 -4.29 21.23
CA GLU A 75 -2.54 -4.51 21.26
C GLU A 75 -2.06 -4.49 19.80
N ILE A 76 -1.86 -3.29 19.25
CA ILE A 76 -0.99 -3.03 18.10
C ILE A 76 0.45 -3.29 18.57
N THR A 77 0.71 -4.48 19.09
CA THR A 77 2.02 -4.93 19.60
C THR A 77 2.59 -6.03 18.75
N ASN A 78 1.85 -6.53 17.75
CA ASN A 78 2.39 -7.50 16.82
C ASN A 78 3.11 -6.79 15.67
N MET A 79 4.43 -6.61 15.81
CA MET A 79 5.30 -6.08 14.74
C MET A 79 5.10 -6.83 13.41
N GLN A 80 4.70 -8.12 13.46
CA GLN A 80 4.41 -8.94 12.27
C GLN A 80 3.27 -8.38 11.41
N THR A 81 2.42 -7.54 12.00
CA THR A 81 1.31 -6.92 11.30
C THR A 81 1.78 -5.85 10.32
N PHE A 82 2.83 -5.08 10.66
CA PHE A 82 3.50 -4.16 9.73
C PHE A 82 4.23 -4.91 8.61
N GLU A 83 4.57 -6.18 8.82
CA GLU A 83 5.15 -7.03 7.78
C GLU A 83 4.11 -7.54 6.77
N SER A 84 2.81 -7.41 7.06
CA SER A 84 1.74 -7.98 6.22
C SER A 84 1.46 -7.21 4.93
N TYR A 85 1.83 -5.92 4.85
CA TYR A 85 1.70 -5.07 3.67
C TYR A 85 2.80 -4.00 3.60
N ASN A 86 2.92 -3.33 2.46
CA ASN A 86 3.64 -2.04 2.38
C ASN A 86 2.64 -0.97 1.93
N THR A 87 2.89 0.28 2.32
CA THR A 87 2.09 1.41 1.85
C THR A 87 2.71 1.93 0.57
N LEU A 88 1.93 2.02 -0.50
CA LEU A 88 2.32 2.72 -1.71
C LEU A 88 1.63 4.07 -1.71
N VAL A 89 2.40 5.11 -1.98
CA VAL A 89 1.92 6.47 -2.18
C VAL A 89 2.07 6.78 -3.66
N ILE A 90 0.99 7.24 -4.29
CA ILE A 90 1.00 7.69 -5.68
C ILE A 90 0.62 9.17 -5.68
N THR A 91 1.42 10.02 -6.30
CA THR A 91 1.06 11.43 -6.50
C THR A 91 0.09 11.59 -7.67
N GLU A 92 -0.60 12.73 -7.77
CA GLU A 92 -1.43 13.04 -8.94
C GLU A 92 -0.64 12.99 -10.26
N ASP A 93 0.64 13.33 -10.20
CA ASP A 93 1.60 13.31 -11.30
C ASP A 93 2.10 11.88 -11.63
N GLY A 94 1.66 10.85 -10.89
CA GLY A 94 1.99 9.45 -11.17
C GLY A 94 3.28 8.93 -10.52
N GLU A 95 3.95 9.73 -9.67
CA GLU A 95 5.13 9.26 -8.93
C GLU A 95 4.72 8.25 -7.86
N ILE A 96 5.40 7.10 -7.81
CA ILE A 96 5.14 6.05 -6.83
C ILE A 96 6.28 6.00 -5.81
N SER A 97 5.92 6.02 -4.53
CA SER A 97 6.83 5.82 -3.40
C SER A 97 6.33 4.71 -2.48
N ILE A 98 7.25 4.03 -1.80
CA ILE A 98 6.92 2.99 -0.81
C ILE A 98 7.25 3.53 0.57
N GLU A 99 6.28 3.42 1.48
CA GLU A 99 6.49 3.62 2.90
C GLU A 99 6.28 2.28 3.62
N SER A 100 7.25 1.94 4.48
CA SER A 100 7.35 0.67 5.19
C SER A 100 7.79 0.88 6.62
#